data_AF-A0A1V8V8M9-F1
#
_entry.id   AF-A0A1V8V8M9-F1
#
_cell.length_a   1.000
_cell.length_b   1.000
_cell.length_c   1.000
_cell.angle_alpha   90.00
_cell.angle_beta   90.00
_cell.angle_gamma   90.00
#
_symmetry.space_group_name_H-M   'P 1'
#
loop_
_entity.id
_entity.type
_entity.pdbx_description
1 polymer ?
#
loop_
_entity_poly.entity_id
_entity_poly.type
_entity_poly.pdbx_seq_one_letter_code
_entity_poly.pdbx_strand_id
1 'polypeptide(L)'
;MLAPSIQRLISKGGHGRCICYMDNGGDSYASPAGPPPLLGHEQLAHLCTHGWLLLDLPAELEARLKELSASTGGVFATNVAAKTSAYPKKQGTEYGYYRVEGEKEYITLRRRVHSDSALETHAEYVWNGSADLLYRILCDISRMGDSHNSVWDSLVTGTLTFPTANTELKDTSP
;
A
#
# COMPACT_ATOMS: atom_id res chain seq x y z
N MET A 1 -8.84 41.19 1.87
CA MET A 1 -9.43 40.23 0.93
C MET A 1 -9.38 38.86 1.59
N LEU A 2 -10.54 38.29 1.89
CA LEU A 2 -10.73 37.05 2.64
C LEU A 2 -10.85 35.87 1.67
N ALA A 3 -10.25 34.74 2.04
CA ALA A 3 -10.33 33.47 1.33
C ALA A 3 -11.74 32.85 1.43
N PRO A 4 -12.21 32.06 0.45
CA PRO A 4 -13.36 31.19 0.65
C PRO A 4 -12.93 29.82 1.18
N SER A 5 -13.47 29.49 2.35
CA SER A 5 -13.41 28.21 3.02
C SER A 5 -14.25 27.16 2.28
N ILE A 6 -13.74 25.93 2.13
CA ILE A 6 -14.57 24.77 1.75
C ILE A 6 -14.78 23.92 3.01
N GLN A 7 -16.02 23.94 3.49
CA GLN A 7 -16.51 23.15 4.62
C GLN A 7 -16.61 21.67 4.24
N ARG A 8 -16.06 20.81 5.11
CA ARG A 8 -16.46 19.40 5.23
C ARG A 8 -17.94 19.33 5.64
N LEU A 9 -18.76 18.62 4.87
CA LEU A 9 -19.99 18.05 5.38
C LEU A 9 -19.84 16.53 5.47
N ILE A 10 -19.74 16.04 6.71
CA ILE A 10 -19.98 14.65 7.05
C ILE A 10 -21.49 14.53 7.28
N SER A 11 -22.20 13.74 6.48
CA SER A 11 -23.55 13.29 6.82
C SER A 11 -23.52 11.84 7.25
N LYS A 12 -24.05 11.60 8.45
CA LYS A 12 -24.22 10.30 9.11
C LYS A 12 -25.28 9.44 8.41
N GLY A 13 -25.16 8.13 8.65
CA GLY A 13 -25.92 7.01 8.07
C GLY A 13 -27.41 7.17 7.77
N GLY A 14 -27.84 6.43 6.75
CA GLY A 14 -29.23 6.14 6.44
C GLY A 14 -29.35 5.61 5.01
N HIS A 15 -29.83 4.38 4.84
CA HIS A 15 -30.14 3.82 3.52
C HIS A 15 -31.12 4.73 2.75
N GLY A 16 -30.61 5.42 1.74
CA GLY A 16 -31.41 6.17 0.77
C GLY A 16 -30.79 5.97 -0.60
N ARG A 17 -31.48 5.22 -1.48
CA ARG A 17 -31.17 5.23 -2.91
C ARG A 17 -31.38 6.66 -3.40
N CYS A 18 -30.31 7.33 -3.81
CA CYS A 18 -30.44 8.57 -4.58
C CYS A 18 -31.01 8.22 -5.94
N ILE A 19 -32.33 8.36 -6.09
CA ILE A 19 -32.98 8.40 -7.40
C ILE A 19 -32.78 9.83 -7.91
N CYS A 20 -31.79 10.01 -8.77
CA CYS A 20 -31.59 11.27 -9.47
C CYS A 20 -32.70 11.39 -10.53
N TYR A 21 -33.60 12.36 -10.34
CA TYR A 21 -34.53 12.80 -11.37
C TYR A 21 -33.74 13.27 -12.60
N MET A 22 -34.06 12.72 -13.77
CA MET A 22 -33.54 13.18 -15.06
C MET A 22 -34.20 14.52 -15.39
N ASP A 23 -33.43 15.61 -15.33
CA ASP A 23 -33.80 16.87 -15.97
C ASP A 23 -32.97 17.02 -17.25
N ASN A 24 -33.67 17.25 -18.37
CA ASN A 24 -33.11 17.34 -19.71
C ASN A 24 -32.47 18.72 -19.91
N GLY A 25 -31.23 18.89 -19.46
CA GLY A 25 -30.38 20.05 -19.73
C GLY A 25 -28.94 19.60 -19.87
N GLY A 26 -28.41 19.63 -21.10
CA GLY A 26 -27.14 19.02 -21.47
C GLY A 26 -25.90 19.73 -20.95
N ASP A 27 -25.63 19.61 -19.65
CA ASP A 27 -24.29 19.80 -19.10
C ASP A 27 -23.62 18.43 -18.95
N SER A 28 -22.84 18.06 -19.97
CA SER A 28 -21.93 16.91 -19.88
C SER A 28 -20.87 17.22 -18.82
N TYR A 29 -21.14 16.89 -17.57
CA TYR A 29 -20.13 16.86 -16.52
C TYR A 29 -19.01 15.91 -16.96
N ALA A 30 -17.92 16.47 -17.46
CA ALA A 30 -16.72 15.70 -17.73
C ALA A 30 -16.29 15.05 -16.40
N SER A 31 -16.08 13.73 -16.41
CA SER A 31 -15.52 13.03 -15.26
C SER A 31 -14.28 13.79 -14.79
N PRO A 32 -14.11 14.00 -13.47
CA PRO A 32 -12.95 14.73 -12.97
C PRO A 32 -11.69 14.09 -13.52
N ALA A 33 -10.78 14.92 -14.06
CA ALA A 33 -9.51 14.43 -14.56
C ALA A 33 -8.82 13.67 -13.43
N GLY A 34 -8.39 12.44 -13.74
CA GLY A 34 -7.63 11.62 -12.80
C GLY A 34 -6.34 12.32 -12.38
N PRO A 35 -5.66 11.82 -11.32
CA PRO A 35 -4.36 12.36 -10.95
C PRO A 35 -3.40 12.29 -12.13
N PRO A 36 -2.50 13.29 -12.30
CA PRO A 36 -1.52 13.27 -13.37
C PRO A 36 -0.64 12.01 -13.26
N PRO A 37 -0.10 11.53 -14.41
CA PRO A 37 0.84 10.41 -14.40
C PRO A 37 2.01 10.66 -13.46
N LEU A 38 2.39 9.63 -12.72
CA LEU A 38 3.59 9.64 -11.88
C LEU A 38 4.84 9.45 -12.73
N LEU A 39 4.77 8.56 -13.72
CA LEU A 39 5.88 8.20 -14.58
C LEU A 39 5.78 8.85 -15.96
N GLY A 40 6.92 9.36 -16.45
CA GLY A 40 7.06 9.79 -17.84
C GLY A 40 7.10 8.61 -18.80
N HIS A 41 6.87 8.87 -20.09
CA HIS A 41 6.87 7.83 -21.13
C HIS A 41 8.20 7.07 -21.21
N GLU A 42 9.33 7.76 -21.09
CA GLU A 42 10.66 7.12 -21.10
C GLU A 42 10.88 6.19 -19.90
N GLN A 43 10.37 6.58 -18.71
CA GLN A 43 10.46 5.75 -17.51
C GLN A 43 9.61 4.48 -17.64
N LEU A 44 8.41 4.59 -18.22
CA LEU A 44 7.56 3.43 -18.51
C LEU A 44 8.19 2.51 -19.55
N ALA A 45 8.71 3.06 -20.64
CA ALA A 45 9.42 2.28 -21.66
C ALA A 45 10.64 1.56 -21.07
N HIS A 46 11.40 2.24 -20.19
CA HIS A 46 12.52 1.64 -19.48
C HIS A 46 12.06 0.49 -18.58
N LEU A 47 11.02 0.70 -17.77
CA LEU A 47 10.45 -0.33 -16.90
C LEU A 47 10.00 -1.57 -17.68
N CYS A 48 9.29 -1.37 -18.80
CA CYS A 48 8.83 -2.48 -19.64
C CYS A 48 9.96 -3.23 -20.34
N THR A 49 11.06 -2.55 -20.66
CA THR A 49 12.20 -3.17 -21.37
C THR A 49 13.19 -3.84 -20.42
N HIS A 50 13.44 -3.24 -19.25
CA HIS A 50 14.50 -3.67 -18.33
C HIS A 50 13.97 -4.33 -17.06
N GLY A 51 12.69 -4.19 -16.74
CA GLY A 51 12.06 -4.79 -15.57
C GLY A 51 12.37 -4.08 -14.24
N TRP A 52 12.99 -2.90 -14.27
CA TRP A 52 13.28 -2.10 -13.07
C TRP A 52 13.15 -0.61 -13.35
N LEU A 53 13.03 0.20 -12.29
CA LEU A 53 13.00 1.65 -12.35
C LEU A 53 13.56 2.24 -11.05
N LEU A 54 14.38 3.30 -11.16
CA LEU A 54 14.71 4.15 -10.02
C LEU A 54 13.63 5.21 -9.86
N LEU A 55 13.09 5.34 -8.65
CA LEU A 55 11.98 6.22 -8.34
C LEU A 55 12.30 7.05 -7.11
N ASP A 56 12.08 8.36 -7.21
CA ASP A 56 12.08 9.24 -6.06
C ASP A 56 10.86 8.95 -5.20
N LEU A 57 11.09 8.62 -3.93
CA LEU A 57 10.01 8.32 -3.02
C LEU A 57 9.31 9.61 -2.59
N PRO A 58 7.97 9.60 -2.41
CA PRO A 58 7.29 10.68 -1.73
C PRO A 58 7.92 10.93 -0.36
N ALA A 59 8.15 12.20 0.00
CA ALA A 59 8.87 12.58 1.22
C ALA A 59 8.31 11.91 2.50
N GLU A 60 6.99 11.76 2.58
CA GLU A 60 6.34 11.04 3.68
C GLU A 60 6.76 9.57 3.71
N LEU A 61 6.72 8.85 2.58
CA LEU A 61 7.14 7.45 2.51
C LEU A 61 8.62 7.26 2.83
N GLU A 62 9.47 8.18 2.36
CA GLU A 62 10.89 8.19 2.70
C GLU A 62 11.12 8.35 4.21
N ALA A 63 10.38 9.27 4.86
CA ALA A 63 10.44 9.45 6.30
C ALA A 63 9.99 8.18 7.04
N ARG A 64 8.89 7.54 6.61
CA ARG A 64 8.41 6.28 7.21
C ARG A 64 9.37 5.12 7.03
N LEU A 65 10.07 5.04 5.90
CA LEU A 65 11.12 4.05 5.70
C LEU A 65 12.30 4.25 6.65
N LYS A 66 12.68 5.51 6.92
CA LYS A 66 13.72 5.82 7.92
C LYS A 66 13.28 5.41 9.32
N GLU A 67 12.03 5.68 9.71
CA GLU A 67 11.45 5.25 10.99
C GLU A 67 11.40 3.72 11.12
N LEU A 68 10.99 3.03 10.05
CA LEU A 68 10.98 1.57 9.99
C LEU A 68 12.39 1.03 10.19
N SER A 69 13.36 1.52 9.40
CA SER A 69 14.76 1.13 9.50
C SER A 69 15.30 1.33 10.92
N ALA A 70 15.06 2.50 11.53
CA ALA A 70 15.48 2.80 12.90
C ALA A 70 14.86 1.82 13.93
N SER A 71 13.59 1.45 13.75
CA SER A 71 12.90 0.51 14.66
C SER A 71 13.39 -0.94 14.55
N THR A 72 14.00 -1.33 13.43
CA THR A 72 14.54 -2.69 13.27
C THR A 72 15.73 -2.97 14.20
N GLY A 73 16.57 -1.97 14.48
CA GLY A 73 17.80 -2.14 15.26
C GLY A 73 17.54 -2.69 16.66
N GLY A 74 16.49 -2.22 17.33
CA GLY A 74 16.11 -2.70 18.66
C GLY A 74 15.66 -4.17 18.65
N VAL A 75 14.91 -4.58 17.62
CA VAL A 75 14.44 -5.96 17.49
C VAL A 75 15.60 -6.91 17.18
N PHE A 76 16.44 -6.57 16.20
CA PHE A 76 17.54 -7.43 15.78
C PHE A 76 18.70 -7.50 16.78
N ALA A 77 18.86 -6.50 17.66
CA ALA A 77 19.80 -6.54 18.77
C ALA A 77 19.42 -7.55 19.87
N THR A 78 18.16 -8.02 19.93
CA THR A 78 17.76 -9.05 20.89
C THR A 78 18.30 -10.43 20.50
N ASN A 79 18.37 -11.34 21.48
CA ASN A 79 18.85 -12.70 21.23
C ASN A 79 17.88 -13.50 20.32
N VAL A 80 18.39 -14.56 19.70
CA VAL A 80 17.64 -15.40 18.75
C VAL A 80 16.38 -16.00 19.38
N ALA A 81 16.44 -16.41 20.65
CA ALA A 81 15.29 -17.00 21.35
C ALA A 81 14.15 -15.99 21.52
N ALA A 82 14.46 -14.73 21.86
CA ALA A 82 13.48 -13.66 21.98
C ALA A 82 12.81 -13.35 20.63
N LYS A 83 13.60 -13.22 19.55
CA LYS A 83 13.08 -12.99 18.18
C LYS A 83 12.19 -14.13 17.71
N THR A 84 12.61 -15.37 17.95
CA THR A 84 11.86 -16.58 17.58
C THR A 84 10.55 -16.69 18.37
N SER A 85 10.55 -16.29 19.64
CA SER A 85 9.35 -16.27 20.47
C SER A 85 8.36 -15.18 20.03
N ALA A 86 8.86 -13.96 19.77
CA ALA A 86 8.02 -12.84 19.33
C ALA A 86 7.46 -13.05 17.92
N TYR A 87 8.28 -13.57 17.00
CA TYR A 87 7.91 -13.79 15.60
C TYR A 87 8.11 -15.26 15.23
N PRO A 88 7.23 -16.17 15.68
CA PRO A 88 7.40 -17.59 15.43
C PRO A 88 7.24 -17.90 13.94
N LYS A 89 8.13 -18.75 13.42
CA LYS A 89 8.04 -19.30 12.06
C LYS A 89 6.76 -20.09 11.92
N LYS A 90 6.00 -19.85 10.85
CA LYS A 90 4.86 -20.71 10.48
C LYS A 90 5.23 -21.58 9.28
N GLN A 91 4.98 -22.88 9.38
CA GLN A 91 5.20 -23.81 8.26
C GLN A 91 4.26 -23.46 7.10
N GLY A 92 4.75 -23.58 5.86
CA GLY A 92 3.98 -23.30 4.63
C GLY A 92 3.84 -21.82 4.29
N THR A 93 4.28 -20.90 5.16
CA THR A 93 4.23 -19.46 4.92
C THR A 93 5.59 -18.84 5.19
N GLU A 94 6.06 -17.94 4.33
CA GLU A 94 7.19 -17.06 4.66
C GLU A 94 6.72 -16.02 5.70
N TYR A 95 6.52 -16.44 6.95
CA TYR A 95 5.99 -15.60 8.02
C TYR A 95 6.73 -15.87 9.32
N GLY A 96 7.17 -14.79 9.97
CA GLY A 96 7.95 -14.84 11.21
C GLY A 96 9.45 -14.59 11.01
N TYR A 97 10.22 -14.86 12.06
CA TYR A 97 11.67 -14.65 12.10
C TYR A 97 12.44 -15.81 11.48
N TYR A 98 13.37 -15.52 10.58
CA TYR A 98 14.28 -16.48 9.97
C TYR A 98 15.72 -15.99 10.04
N ARG A 99 16.64 -16.96 10.05
CA ARG A 99 18.07 -16.73 10.07
C ARG A 99 18.74 -17.75 9.16
N VAL A 100 19.60 -17.24 8.30
CA VAL A 100 20.53 -18.01 7.48
C VAL A 100 21.91 -17.76 8.07
N GLU A 101 22.49 -18.79 8.68
CA GLU A 101 23.76 -18.66 9.39
C GLU A 101 24.86 -18.15 8.45
N GLY A 102 25.59 -17.13 8.91
CA GLY A 102 26.67 -16.49 8.14
C GLY A 102 26.22 -15.56 7.01
N GLU A 103 24.92 -15.43 6.73
CA GLU A 103 24.42 -14.57 5.66
C GLU A 103 23.54 -13.43 6.18
N LYS A 104 22.35 -13.74 6.72
CA LYS A 104 21.37 -12.74 7.12
C LYS A 104 20.34 -13.27 8.10
N GLU A 105 19.66 -12.34 8.76
CA GLU A 105 18.41 -12.59 9.47
C GLU A 105 17.33 -11.63 9.00
N TYR A 106 16.07 -12.07 9.06
CA TYR A 106 14.93 -11.28 8.62
C TYR A 106 13.67 -11.67 9.37
N ILE A 107 12.70 -10.76 9.41
CA ILE A 107 11.35 -10.99 9.93
C ILE A 107 10.39 -10.69 8.78
N THR A 108 9.58 -11.67 8.41
CA THR A 108 8.51 -11.45 7.43
C THR A 108 7.22 -11.14 8.15
N LEU A 109 6.75 -9.91 8.00
CA LEU A 109 5.48 -9.43 8.53
C LEU A 109 4.41 -9.55 7.44
N ARG A 110 3.38 -10.36 7.68
CA ARG A 110 2.18 -10.45 6.82
C ARG A 110 0.99 -9.70 7.38
N ARG A 111 1.00 -9.42 8.68
CA ARG A 111 -0.06 -8.71 9.40
C ARG A 111 0.48 -8.11 10.68
N ARG A 112 -0.31 -7.25 11.30
CA ARG A 112 -0.11 -6.79 12.67
C ARG A 112 -0.46 -7.91 13.66
N VAL A 113 0.42 -8.14 14.63
CA VAL A 113 0.27 -9.12 15.72
C VAL A 113 0.49 -8.46 17.07
N HIS A 114 1.39 -7.48 17.15
CA HIS A 114 1.77 -6.79 18.37
C HIS A 114 1.28 -5.33 18.28
N SER A 115 0.17 -5.02 18.97
CA SER A 115 -0.41 -3.67 18.97
C SER A 115 0.60 -2.60 19.37
N ASP A 116 1.49 -2.92 20.29
CA ASP A 116 2.42 -1.96 20.90
C ASP A 116 3.80 -1.97 20.22
N SER A 117 3.95 -2.70 19.12
CA SER A 117 5.21 -2.78 18.37
C SER A 117 5.40 -1.57 17.48
N ALA A 118 6.44 -0.79 17.78
CA ALA A 118 6.89 0.30 16.92
C ALA A 118 7.31 -0.24 15.53
N LEU A 119 7.95 -1.42 15.48
CA LEU A 119 8.32 -2.08 14.22
C LEU A 119 7.09 -2.32 13.34
N GLU A 120 6.03 -2.92 13.89
CA GLU A 120 4.83 -3.23 13.12
C GLU A 120 4.04 -1.98 12.75
N THR A 121 4.02 -0.98 13.63
CA THR A 121 3.40 0.32 13.34
C THR A 121 4.08 1.01 12.16
N HIS A 122 5.42 1.06 12.14
CA HIS A 122 6.14 1.65 11.01
C HIS A 122 6.04 0.78 9.75
N ALA A 123 6.03 -0.54 9.89
CA ALA A 123 5.85 -1.45 8.77
C ALA A 123 4.48 -1.27 8.11
N GLU A 124 3.42 -1.06 8.89
CA GLU A 124 2.08 -0.74 8.40
C GLU A 124 2.07 0.55 7.56
N TYR A 125 2.70 1.63 8.05
CA TYR A 125 2.78 2.88 7.29
C TYR A 125 3.54 2.71 5.98
N VAL A 126 4.69 2.04 6.01
CA VAL A 126 5.49 1.77 4.80
C VAL A 126 4.72 0.87 3.84
N TRP A 127 4.03 -0.16 4.33
CA TRP A 127 3.22 -1.07 3.52
C TRP A 127 2.14 -0.30 2.76
N ASN A 128 1.31 0.47 3.46
CA ASN A 128 0.20 1.22 2.87
C ASN A 128 0.73 2.21 1.82
N GLY A 129 1.75 3.00 2.17
CA GLY A 129 2.34 3.97 1.25
C GLY A 129 2.99 3.32 0.02
N SER A 130 3.63 2.15 0.19
CA SER A 130 4.23 1.40 -0.92
C SER A 130 3.16 0.77 -1.81
N ALA A 131 2.07 0.27 -1.23
CA ALA A 131 0.96 -0.32 -1.97
C ALA A 131 0.24 0.74 -2.82
N ASP A 132 0.00 1.93 -2.26
CA ASP A 132 -0.55 3.07 -3.00
C ASP A 132 0.38 3.51 -4.14
N LEU A 133 1.69 3.57 -3.89
CA LEU A 133 2.68 3.94 -4.91
C LEU A 133 2.70 2.91 -6.04
N LEU A 134 2.70 1.61 -5.71
CA LEU A 134 2.62 0.54 -6.69
C LEU A 134 1.33 0.62 -7.51
N TYR A 135 0.19 0.84 -6.87
CA TYR A 135 -1.09 0.97 -7.58
C TYR A 135 -1.10 2.14 -8.56
N ARG A 136 -0.47 3.27 -8.20
CA ARG A 136 -0.29 4.41 -9.13
C ARG A 136 0.59 4.04 -10.32
N ILE A 137 1.68 3.32 -10.12
CA ILE A 137 2.55 2.85 -11.21
C ILE A 137 1.79 1.90 -12.14
N LEU A 138 1.01 0.98 -11.58
CA LEU A 138 0.16 0.07 -12.35
C LEU A 138 -0.87 0.84 -13.21
N CYS A 139 -1.49 1.89 -12.65
CA CYS A 139 -2.37 2.77 -13.41
C CYS A 139 -1.66 3.47 -14.57
N ASP A 140 -0.41 3.91 -14.39
CA ASP A 140 0.38 4.52 -15.47
C ASP A 140 0.74 3.50 -16.57
N ILE A 141 1.03 2.26 -16.20
CA ILE A 141 1.23 1.16 -17.16
C ILE A 141 -0.05 0.92 -17.97
N SER A 142 -1.23 0.90 -17.32
CA SER A 142 -2.51 0.77 -18.03
C SER A 142 -2.72 1.87 -19.07
N ARG A 143 -2.42 3.12 -18.71
CA ARG A 143 -2.59 4.28 -19.62
C ARG A 143 -1.68 4.17 -20.83
N MET A 144 -0.46 3.67 -20.66
CA MET A 144 0.45 3.45 -21.78
C MET A 144 -0.07 2.38 -22.75
N GLY A 145 -0.80 1.38 -22.25
CA GLY A 145 -1.40 0.31 -23.03
C GLY A 145 -2.88 0.53 -23.40
N ASP A 146 -3.37 1.77 -23.35
CA ASP A 146 -4.78 2.14 -23.62
C ASP A 146 -5.82 1.28 -22.86
N SER A 147 -5.45 0.81 -21.67
CA SER A 147 -6.27 -0.04 -20.81
C SER A 147 -6.91 0.77 -19.68
N HIS A 148 -8.06 0.31 -19.20
CA HIS A 148 -8.73 0.97 -18.07
C HIS A 148 -7.91 0.81 -16.78
N ASN A 149 -7.82 1.87 -15.96
CA ASN A 149 -7.04 1.84 -14.71
C ASN A 149 -7.51 0.74 -13.73
N SER A 150 -8.81 0.41 -13.77
CA SER A 150 -9.40 -0.62 -12.89
C SER A 150 -8.99 -2.06 -13.22
N VAL A 151 -8.20 -2.29 -14.28
CA VAL A 151 -7.75 -3.64 -14.66
C VAL A 151 -6.95 -4.32 -13.53
N TRP A 152 -6.34 -3.53 -12.65
CA TRP A 152 -5.55 -4.01 -11.52
C TRP A 152 -6.35 -4.20 -10.24
N ASP A 153 -7.57 -3.68 -10.15
CA ASP A 153 -8.29 -3.57 -8.88
C ASP A 153 -8.44 -4.93 -8.22
N SER A 154 -8.85 -5.96 -8.96
CA SER A 154 -8.99 -7.32 -8.41
C SER A 154 -7.67 -7.92 -7.94
N LEU A 155 -6.55 -7.54 -8.55
CA LEU A 155 -5.21 -8.02 -8.20
C LEU A 155 -4.72 -7.39 -6.90
N VAL A 156 -4.90 -6.08 -6.75
CA VAL A 156 -4.45 -5.33 -5.56
C VAL A 156 -5.49 -5.32 -4.43
N THR A 157 -6.70 -5.84 -4.68
CA THR A 157 -7.75 -5.96 -3.67
C THR A 157 -7.24 -6.84 -2.52
N GLY A 158 -7.13 -6.23 -1.34
CA GLY A 158 -6.63 -6.86 -0.11
C GLY A 158 -5.14 -6.65 0.15
N THR A 159 -4.41 -5.93 -0.71
CA THR A 159 -2.99 -5.60 -0.49
C THR A 159 -2.74 -4.12 -0.22
N LEU A 160 -3.73 -3.25 -0.44
CA LEU A 160 -3.63 -1.80 -0.21
C LEU A 160 -3.54 -1.42 1.27
N THR A 161 -4.02 -2.29 2.15
CA THR A 161 -3.99 -2.10 3.60
C THR A 161 -3.20 -3.21 4.25
N PHE A 162 -2.31 -2.86 5.17
CA PHE A 162 -1.60 -3.83 5.98
C PHE A 162 -2.59 -4.63 6.82
N PRO A 163 -2.62 -5.97 6.70
CA PRO A 163 -3.61 -6.78 7.40
C PRO A 163 -3.47 -6.68 8.92
N THR A 164 -4.60 -6.70 9.62
CA THR A 164 -4.65 -6.76 11.09
C THR A 164 -5.22 -8.09 11.59
N ALA A 165 -5.98 -8.79 10.74
CA ALA A 165 -6.58 -10.09 11.05
C ALA A 165 -6.04 -11.22 10.16
N ASN A 166 -6.07 -12.47 10.65
CA ASN A 166 -5.73 -13.64 9.81
C ASN A 166 -6.71 -13.81 8.64
N THR A 167 -7.97 -13.42 8.81
CA THR A 167 -9.03 -13.54 7.77
C THR A 167 -8.80 -12.64 6.56
N GLU A 168 -7.91 -11.65 6.70
CA GLU A 168 -7.54 -10.72 5.62
C GLU A 168 -6.37 -11.23 4.79
N LEU A 169 -5.66 -12.26 5.29
CA LEU A 169 -4.68 -12.99 4.51
C LEU A 169 -5.44 -13.89 3.54
N LYS A 170 -5.39 -13.57 2.24
CA LYS A 170 -5.77 -14.52 1.20
C LYS A 170 -4.77 -15.68 1.23
N ASP A 171 -5.03 -16.66 2.08
CA ASP A 171 -4.36 -17.96 2.02
C ASP A 171 -4.87 -18.65 0.75
N THR A 172 -4.30 -18.32 -0.40
CA THR A 172 -4.48 -19.12 -1.60
C THR A 172 -3.63 -20.38 -1.46
N SER A 173 -4.21 -21.41 -0.84
CA SER A 173 -4.14 -22.78 -1.37
C SER A 173 -5.27 -23.63 -0.81
N PRO A 174 -5.96 -24.43 -1.65
CA PRO A 174 -6.68 -25.61 -1.20
C PRO A 174 -5.73 -26.67 -0.61
#